data_AF-A0A976CVI4-F1
#
_entry.id   AF-A0A976CVI4-F1
#
_cell.length_a   1.000
_cell.length_b   1.000
_cell.length_c   1.000
_cell.angle_alpha   90.00
_cell.angle_beta   90.00
_cell.angle_gamma   90.00
#
_symmetry.space_group_name_H-M   'P 1'
#
loop_
_entity.id
_entity.type
_entity.pdbx_description
1 polymer ?
#
loop_
_entity_poly.entity_id
_entity_poly.type
_entity_poly.pdbx_seq_one_letter_code
_entity_poly.pdbx_strand_id
1 'polypeptide(L)'
;MSQDRRFIELWLRRTRKELMISGRLAEITLLLQQRTSSGDPPRDWHQDLLGLLDGSWEPNMDDLITLDGVLARPKKANPAVDEPHWF
;
A
#
# COMPACT_ATOMS: atom_id res chain seq x y z
N MET A 1 -13.34 19.04 15.53
CA MET A 1 -12.39 18.18 14.80
C MET A 1 -12.99 17.87 13.45
N SER A 2 -12.32 18.26 12.37
CA SER A 2 -12.84 18.14 10.99
C SER A 2 -13.02 16.66 10.62
N GLN A 3 -14.13 16.34 9.94
CA GLN A 3 -14.50 14.98 9.55
C GLN A 3 -13.40 14.25 8.77
N ASP A 4 -12.63 15.00 7.98
CA ASP A 4 -11.51 14.50 7.17
C ASP A 4 -10.38 13.91 8.01
N ARG A 5 -10.05 14.55 9.14
CA ARG A 5 -8.99 14.08 10.05
C ARG A 5 -9.34 12.70 10.60
N ARG A 6 -10.60 12.48 10.97
CA ARG A 6 -11.06 11.18 11.50
C ARG A 6 -10.99 10.10 10.43
N PHE A 7 -11.31 10.43 9.18
CA PHE A 7 -11.19 9.52 8.05
C PHE A 7 -9.73 9.12 7.80
N ILE A 8 -8.82 10.10 7.77
CA ILE A 8 -7.38 9.88 7.59
C ILE A 8 -6.84 8.99 8.70
N GLU A 9 -7.18 9.26 9.97
CA GLU A 9 -6.73 8.43 11.11
C GLU A 9 -7.22 6.98 11.02
N LEU A 10 -8.46 6.75 10.59
CA LEU A 10 -9.01 5.41 10.38
C LEU A 10 -8.32 4.69 9.23
N TRP A 11 -8.09 5.40 8.12
CA TRP A 11 -7.38 4.87 6.96
C TRP A 11 -5.94 4.49 7.35
N LEU A 12 -5.21 5.37 8.04
CA LEU A 12 -3.85 5.09 8.51
C LEU A 12 -3.78 3.85 9.40
N ARG A 13 -4.72 3.70 10.33
CA ARG A 13 -4.80 2.51 11.20
C ARG A 13 -5.01 1.22 10.39
N ARG A 14 -5.87 1.25 9.37
CA ARG A 14 -6.11 0.11 8.48
C ARG A 14 -4.87 -0.20 7.66
N THR A 15 -4.28 0.81 7.02
CA THR A 15 -3.10 0.67 6.17
C THR A 15 -1.92 0.10 6.94
N ARG A 16 -1.65 0.58 8.17
CA ARG A 16 -0.61 0.01 9.04
C ARG A 16 -0.82 -1.48 9.30
N LYS A 17 -2.06 -1.89 9.62
CA LYS A 17 -2.38 -3.31 9.83
C LYS A 17 -2.14 -4.16 8.59
N GLU A 18 -2.52 -3.67 7.41
CA GLU A 18 -2.26 -4.36 6.14
C GLU A 18 -0.76 -4.51 5.86
N LEU A 19 0.03 -3.46 6.10
CA LEU A 19 1.49 -3.46 5.88
C LEU A 19 2.23 -4.40 6.83
N MET A 20 1.70 -4.65 8.03
CA MET A 20 2.25 -5.62 8.99
C MET A 20 2.05 -7.08 8.57
N ILE A 21 1.22 -7.35 7.56
CA ILE A 21 1.09 -8.71 7.01
C ILE A 21 2.39 -9.07 6.30
N SER A 22 2.95 -10.24 6.63
CA SER A 22 4.23 -10.71 6.07
C SER A 22 4.27 -10.60 4.54
N GLY A 23 5.34 -10.02 4.01
CA GLY A 23 5.55 -9.81 2.57
C GLY A 23 4.75 -8.67 1.94
N ARG A 24 3.72 -8.15 2.62
CA ARG A 24 2.86 -7.09 2.07
C ARG A 24 3.59 -5.76 1.91
N LEU A 25 4.44 -5.40 2.87
CA LEU A 25 5.25 -4.17 2.78
C LEU A 25 6.12 -4.19 1.51
N ALA A 26 6.88 -5.27 1.29
CA ALA A 26 7.74 -5.40 0.11
C ALA A 26 6.95 -5.38 -1.21
N GLU A 27 5.79 -6.05 -1.26
CA GLU A 27 4.90 -6.02 -2.42
C GLU A 27 4.40 -4.59 -2.72
N ILE A 28 3.93 -3.87 -1.71
CA ILE A 28 3.41 -2.51 -1.85
C ILE A 28 4.52 -1.54 -2.23
N THR A 29 5.71 -1.65 -1.64
CA THR A 29 6.90 -0.87 -2.04
C THR A 29 7.18 -1.02 -3.53
N LEU A 30 7.21 -2.25 -4.04
CA LEU A 30 7.48 -2.52 -5.45
C LEU A 30 6.42 -1.90 -6.36
N LEU A 31 5.15 -2.04 -6.01
CA LEU A 31 4.03 -1.46 -6.77
C LEU A 31 4.06 0.08 -6.77
N LEU A 32 4.42 0.69 -5.64
CA LEU A 32 4.56 2.15 -5.53
C LEU A 32 5.73 2.66 -6.36
N GLN A 33 6.88 1.97 -6.30
CA GLN A 33 8.03 2.29 -7.13
C GLN A 33 7.64 2.24 -8.60
N GLN A 34 7.09 1.13 -9.09
CA GLN A 34 6.63 1.00 -10.49
C GLN A 34 5.66 2.11 -10.92
N ARG A 35 4.81 2.59 -10.01
CA ARG A 35 3.84 3.65 -10.29
C ARG A 35 4.46 5.06 -10.31
N THR A 36 5.56 5.26 -9.59
CA THR A 36 6.19 6.57 -9.37
C THR A 36 7.59 6.69 -9.98
N SER A 37 8.09 5.65 -10.66
CA SER A 37 9.41 5.57 -11.31
C SER A 37 9.68 6.64 -12.39
N SER A 38 8.74 7.55 -12.65
CA SER A 38 8.90 8.61 -13.65
C SER A 38 9.57 9.89 -13.11
N GLY A 39 9.93 9.95 -11.83
CA GLY A 39 10.54 11.13 -11.18
C GLY A 39 12.00 10.93 -10.76
N ASP A 40 12.77 12.02 -10.82
CA ASP A 40 14.18 12.09 -10.38
C ASP A 40 14.31 13.18 -9.29
N PRO A 41 14.81 12.89 -8.08
CA PRO A 41 15.28 11.59 -7.59
C PRO A 41 14.15 10.59 -7.31
N PRO A 42 14.43 9.28 -7.45
CA PRO A 42 13.45 8.24 -7.14
C PRO A 42 13.17 8.22 -5.64
N ARG A 43 11.89 8.31 -5.28
CA ARG A 43 11.44 8.28 -3.90
C ARG A 43 11.61 6.88 -3.29
N ASP A 44 12.13 6.83 -2.07
CA ASP A 44 12.26 5.59 -1.31
C ASP A 44 10.98 5.26 -0.52
N TRP A 45 10.02 4.65 -1.22
CA TRP A 45 8.78 4.18 -0.61
C TRP A 45 8.99 3.10 0.45
N HIS A 46 10.12 2.39 0.49
CA HIS A 46 10.36 1.40 1.53
C HIS A 46 10.58 2.09 2.88
N GLN A 47 11.46 3.08 2.90
CA GLN A 47 11.72 3.88 4.11
C GLN A 47 10.47 4.63 4.56
N ASP A 48 9.72 5.22 3.63
CA ASP A 48 8.48 5.92 3.97
C ASP A 48 7.45 4.97 4.61
N LEU A 49 7.24 3.78 4.06
CA LEU A 49 6.30 2.81 4.65
C LEU A 49 6.74 2.29 6.02
N LEU A 50 8.06 2.13 6.25
CA LEU A 50 8.58 1.84 7.58
C LEU A 50 8.31 2.99 8.56
N GLY A 51 8.54 4.23 8.11
CA GLY A 51 8.20 5.42 8.89
C GLY A 51 6.71 5.54 9.15
N LEU A 52 5.86 5.09 8.22
CA LEU A 52 4.41 5.02 8.40
C LEU A 52 4.04 4.09 9.55
N LEU A 53 4.69 2.91 9.63
CA LEU A 53 4.46 1.89 10.65
C LEU A 53 4.91 2.35 12.03
N ASP A 54 6.08 2.97 12.11
CA ASP A 54 6.66 3.53 13.33
C ASP A 54 5.98 4.86 13.75
N GLY A 55 5.27 5.50 12.82
CA GLY A 55 4.62 6.79 13.04
C GLY A 55 5.57 7.98 12.96
N SER A 56 6.81 7.77 12.50
CA SER A 56 7.80 8.81 12.24
C SER A 56 7.59 9.54 10.90
N TRP A 57 6.73 9.00 10.02
CA TRP A 57 6.31 9.65 8.78
C TRP A 57 4.79 9.83 8.71
N GLU A 58 4.37 11.04 8.36
CA GLU A 58 2.98 11.42 8.08
C GLU A 58 2.82 11.71 6.58
N PRO A 59 2.03 10.90 5.85
CA PRO A 59 1.83 11.08 4.41
C PRO A 59 1.00 12.34 4.13
N ASN A 60 1.38 13.08 3.09
CA ASN A 60 0.56 14.16 2.57
C ASN A 60 -0.62 13.62 1.72
N MET A 61 -1.47 14.51 1.21
CA MET A 61 -2.64 14.09 0.42
C MET A 61 -2.29 13.34 -0.87
N ASP A 62 -1.23 13.74 -1.58
CA ASP A 62 -0.80 13.06 -2.81
C ASP A 62 -0.28 11.64 -2.51
N ASP A 63 0.40 11.49 -1.38
CA ASP A 63 0.91 10.21 -0.88
C ASP A 63 -0.25 9.28 -0.52
N LEU A 64 -1.27 9.81 0.16
CA LEU A 64 -2.49 9.09 0.49
C LEU A 64 -3.20 8.57 -0.77
N ILE A 65 -3.39 9.43 -1.78
CA ILE A 65 -4.03 9.04 -3.05
C ILE A 65 -3.20 7.96 -3.78
N THR A 66 -1.87 8.12 -3.76
CA THR A 66 -0.95 7.18 -4.41
C THR A 66 -1.00 5.81 -3.73
N LEU A 67 -0.91 5.79 -2.40
CA LEU A 67 -1.02 4.60 -1.57
C LEU A 67 -2.38 3.92 -1.73
N ASP A 68 -3.47 4.70 -1.66
CA ASP A 68 -4.82 4.18 -1.76
C ASP A 68 -5.05 3.49 -3.11
N GLY A 69 -4.57 4.08 -4.21
CA GLY A 69 -4.70 3.44 -5.52
C GLY A 69 -3.88 2.15 -5.69
N VAL A 70 -2.85 1.91 -4.87
CA VAL A 70 -2.13 0.63 -4.81
C VAL A 70 -2.85 -0.36 -3.89
N LEU A 71 -3.28 0.09 -2.71
CA LEU A 71 -3.94 -0.73 -1.69
C LEU A 71 -5.35 -1.18 -2.11
N ALA A 72 -6.07 -0.35 -2.87
CA ALA A 72 -7.40 -0.64 -3.39
C ALA A 72 -7.39 -1.68 -4.51
N ARG A 73 -6.23 -2.04 -5.07
CA ARG A 73 -6.17 -3.11 -6.07
C ARG A 73 -6.56 -4.44 -5.40
N PRO A 74 -7.64 -5.10 -5.87
CA PRO A 74 -8.01 -6.39 -5.34
C PRO A 74 -6.84 -7.36 -5.55
N LYS A 75 -6.49 -8.07 -4.48
CA LYS A 75 -5.55 -9.19 -4.52
C LYS A 75 -5.99 -10.05 -5.70
N LYS A 76 -5.14 -10.24 -6.72
CA LYS A 76 -5.45 -11.23 -7.77
C LYS A 76 -5.74 -12.53 -7.01
N ALA A 77 -6.99 -12.96 -7.02
CA ALA A 77 -7.34 -14.25 -6.46
C ALA A 77 -6.42 -15.24 -7.17
N ASN A 78 -5.63 -15.97 -6.39
CA ASN A 78 -4.84 -17.06 -6.92
C ASN A 78 -5.83 -17.90 -7.74
N PRO A 79 -5.64 -18.12 -9.06
CA PRO A 79 -6.43 -19.13 -9.75
C PRO A 79 -6.01 -20.46 -9.14
N ALA A 80 -6.62 -20.81 -8.02
CA ALA A 80 -6.47 -22.08 -7.38
C ALA A 80 -7.08 -23.09 -8.34
N VAL A 81 -6.20 -23.76 -9.08
CA VAL A 81 -6.33 -25.13 -9.54
C VAL A 81 -7.66 -25.41 -10.24
N ASP A 82 -7.74 -25.02 -11.52
CA ASP A 82 -8.64 -25.70 -12.45
C ASP A 82 -8.07 -27.12 -12.62
N GLU A 83 -8.66 -28.08 -11.93
CA GLU A 83 -8.29 -29.49 -12.03
C GLU A 83 -8.36 -29.92 -13.51
N PRO A 84 -7.38 -30.70 -14.02
CA PRO A 84 -7.46 -31.18 -15.38
C PRO A 84 -8.59 -32.20 -15.47
N HIS A 85 -9.71 -31.81 -16.08
CA HIS A 85 -10.73 -32.74 -16.53
C HIS A 85 -10.17 -33.59 -17.67
N TRP A 86 -9.58 -34.73 -17.33
CA TRP A 86 -9.50 -35.87 -18.23
C TRP A 86 -10.80 -36.64 -18.08
N PHE A 87 -11.69 -36.58 -19.07
CA PHE A 87 -12.64 -37.64 -19.45
C PHE A 87 -13.16 -37.35 -20.85
#